data_AF-A0A134CPA4-F1
#
_entry.id   AF-A0A134CPA4-F1
#
_cell.length_a   1.000
_cell.length_b   1.000
_cell.length_c   1.000
_cell.angle_alpha   90.00
_cell.angle_beta   90.00
_cell.angle_gamma   90.00
#
_symmetry.space_group_name_H-M   'P 1'
#
loop_
_entity.id
_entity.type
_entity.pdbx_description
1 polymer ?
#
loop_
_entity_poly.entity_id
_entity_poly.type
_entity_poly.pdbx_seq_one_letter_code
_entity_poly.pdbx_strand_id
1 'polypeptide(L)'
;MDMKDEPIIVGIESPDGTVKDYVQDEVIPFAGKQFAVLVSIPETEDDEEEPEILLSRIDIDDKGEEEYVPPTDEEYDAVAAIYNEM
;
A
#
# COMPACT_ATOMS: atom_id res chain seq x y z
N MET A 1 6.70 -25.22 -8.41
CA MET A 1 7.02 -24.43 -9.60
C MET A 1 6.14 -23.20 -9.48
N ASP A 2 6.78 -22.11 -9.06
CA ASP A 2 6.31 -20.73 -8.85
C ASP A 2 4.81 -20.53 -8.54
N MET A 3 4.50 -20.46 -7.23
CA MET A 3 3.50 -19.49 -6.78
C MET A 3 4.11 -18.12 -7.09
N LYS A 4 3.82 -17.59 -8.28
CA LYS A 4 4.11 -16.19 -8.57
C LYS A 4 3.25 -15.41 -7.59
N ASP A 5 3.87 -14.71 -6.64
CA ASP A 5 3.24 -13.56 -5.99
C ASP A 5 2.79 -12.64 -7.12
N GLU A 6 1.52 -12.72 -7.49
CA GLU A 6 0.93 -11.79 -8.45
C GLU A 6 0.88 -10.44 -7.73
N PRO A 7 1.48 -9.37 -8.30
CA PRO A 7 1.45 -8.06 -7.68
C PRO A 7 0.00 -7.66 -7.46
N ILE A 8 -0.38 -7.44 -6.19
CA ILE A 8 -1.74 -7.02 -5.84
C ILE A 8 -1.86 -5.55 -6.21
N ILE A 9 -2.69 -5.23 -7.19
CA ILE A 9 -2.95 -3.86 -7.61
C ILE A 9 -4.12 -3.31 -6.80
N VAL A 10 -3.87 -2.24 -6.05
CA VAL A 10 -4.84 -1.55 -5.21
C VAL A 10 -5.15 -0.20 -5.85
N GLY A 11 -6.41 -0.02 -6.27
CA GLY A 11 -6.91 1.26 -6.75
C GLY A 11 -7.36 2.13 -5.59
N ILE A 12 -6.69 3.25 -5.35
CA ILE A 12 -7.05 4.20 -4.30
C ILE A 12 -7.74 5.40 -4.93
N GLU A 13 -9.00 5.61 -4.57
CA GLU A 13 -9.73 6.83 -4.90
C GLU A 13 -9.34 7.95 -3.93
N SER A 14 -8.65 8.95 -4.46
CA SER A 14 -8.33 10.17 -3.73
C SER A 14 -9.58 11.05 -3.55
N PRO A 15 -9.63 11.94 -2.55
CA PRO A 15 -10.76 12.85 -2.33
C PRO A 15 -11.04 13.81 -3.50
N ASP A 16 -10.10 13.98 -4.42
CA ASP A 16 -10.27 14.74 -5.67
C ASP A 16 -11.07 13.96 -6.75
N GLY A 17 -11.41 12.69 -6.50
CA GLY A 17 -12.08 11.81 -7.45
C GLY A 17 -11.15 11.14 -8.46
N THR A 18 -9.83 11.27 -8.28
CA THR A 18 -8.81 10.56 -9.07
C THR A 18 -8.55 9.20 -8.45
N VAL A 19 -8.66 8.14 -9.25
CA VAL A 19 -8.22 6.79 -8.86
C VAL A 19 -6.79 6.60 -9.34
N LYS A 20 -5.87 6.35 -8.42
CA LYS A 20 -4.50 5.97 -8.73
C LYS A 20 -4.30 4.49 -8.42
N ASP A 21 -3.64 3.79 -9.33
CA ASP A 21 -3.28 2.39 -9.16
C ASP A 21 -1.93 2.29 -8.45
N TYR A 22 -1.90 1.49 -7.39
CA TYR A 22 -0.69 1.19 -6.63
C TYR A 22 -0.44 -0.30 -6.62
N VAL A 23 0.83 -0.71 -6.65
CA VAL A 23 1.22 -2.10 -6.44
C VAL A 23 1.56 -2.34 -4.98
N GLN A 24 0.98 -3.37 -4.37
CA GLN A 24 1.41 -3.85 -3.06
C GLN A 24 2.78 -4.50 -3.19
N ASP A 25 3.78 -3.81 -2.66
CA ASP A 25 5.17 -4.25 -2.65
C ASP A 25 5.43 -5.19 -1.45
N GLU A 26 5.09 -4.73 -0.24
CA GLU A 26 5.32 -5.50 1.00
C GLU A 26 4.17 -5.35 2.01
N VAL A 27 3.94 -6.38 2.84
CA VAL A 27 2.97 -6.33 3.94
C VAL A 27 3.67 -6.47 5.29
N ILE A 28 3.66 -5.40 6.07
CA ILE A 28 4.31 -5.31 7.37
C ILE A 28 3.26 -5.47 8.48
N PRO A 29 3.36 -6.51 9.32
CA PRO A 29 2.49 -6.67 10.47
C PRO A 29 2.95 -5.74 11.62
N PHE A 30 2.10 -4.82 12.05
CA PHE A 30 2.39 -3.90 13.16
C PHE A 30 1.19 -3.76 14.10
N ALA A 31 1.45 -3.76 15.41
CA ALA A 31 0.43 -3.61 16.46
C ALA A 31 -0.80 -4.57 16.33
N GLY A 32 -0.60 -5.77 15.77
CA GLY A 32 -1.68 -6.74 15.53
C GLY A 32 -2.56 -6.45 14.31
N LYS A 33 -2.13 -5.53 13.45
CA LYS A 33 -2.75 -5.19 12.16
C LYS A 33 -1.74 -5.39 11.04
N GLN A 34 -2.20 -5.37 9.80
CA GLN A 34 -1.35 -5.51 8.61
C GLN A 34 -1.28 -4.19 7.87
N PHE A 35 -0.10 -3.82 7.39
CA PHE A 35 0.12 -2.59 6.63
C PHE A 35 0.76 -2.95 5.29
N ALA A 36 0.10 -2.60 4.20
CA ALA A 36 0.62 -2.73 2.85
C ALA A 36 1.41 -1.48 2.47
N VAL A 37 2.65 -1.70 2.04
CA VAL A 37 3.47 -0.73 1.31
C VAL A 37 2.98 -0.76 -0.13
N LEU A 38 2.46 0.37 -0.59
CA LEU A 38 1.86 0.58 -1.89
C LEU A 38 2.76 1.52 -2.70
N VAL A 39 3.21 1.07 -3.87
CA VAL A 39 4.07 1.87 -4.76
C VAL A 39 3.27 2.33 -5.96
N SER A 40 3.26 3.63 -6.24
CA SER A 40 2.49 4.18 -7.37
C SER A 40 3.02 3.63 -8.69
N ILE A 41 2.11 3.19 -9.55
CA ILE A 41 2.48 2.75 -10.90
C ILE A 41 2.51 3.99 -11.80
N PRO A 42 3.64 4.27 -12.49
CA PRO A 42 3.69 5.38 -13.44
C PRO A 42 2.70 5.12 -14.57
N GLU A 43 1.85 6.10 -14.88
CA GLU A 43 0.86 5.99 -15.95
C GLU A 43 1.52 5.95 -17.34
N THR A 44 2.72 6.52 -17.48
CA THR A 44 3.48 6.56 -18.73
C THR A 44 4.98 6.31 -18.53
N GLU A 45 5.68 5.81 -19.56
CA GLU A 45 7.15 5.64 -19.52
C GLU A 45 7.92 6.98 -19.44
N ASP A 46 7.24 8.11 -19.65
CA ASP A 46 7.81 9.47 -19.60
C ASP A 46 7.51 10.19 -18.27
N ASP A 47 6.84 9.51 -17.33
CA ASP A 47 6.68 10.00 -15.96
C ASP A 47 8.06 10.00 -15.28
N GLU A 48 8.69 11.18 -15.27
CA GLU A 48 9.87 11.46 -14.43
C GLU A 48 9.51 11.63 -12.94
N GLU A 49 8.22 11.48 -12.57
CA GLU A 49 7.80 11.48 -11.18
C GLU A 49 8.36 10.24 -10.47
N GLU A 50 9.05 10.47 -9.34
CA GLU A 50 9.50 9.38 -8.49
C GLU A 50 8.28 8.59 -8.01
N PRO A 51 8.34 7.24 -8.02
CA PRO A 51 7.22 6.43 -7.57
C PRO A 51 6.88 6.80 -6.12
N GLU A 52 5.63 7.23 -5.91
CA GLU A 52 5.12 7.58 -4.59
C GLU A 52 4.91 6.30 -3.79
N ILE A 53 5.60 6.19 -2.65
CA ILE A 53 5.39 5.12 -1.69
C ILE A 53 4.33 5.58 -0.69
N LEU A 54 3.18 4.92 -0.73
CA LEU A 54 2.10 5.11 0.20
C LEU A 54 2.02 3.91 1.15
N LEU A 55 1.76 4.14 2.42
CA LEU A 55 1.43 3.06 3.35
C LEU A 55 -0.07 3.05 3.57
N SER A 56 -0.69 1.88 3.42
CA SER A 56 -2.10 1.64 3.73
C SER A 56 -2.23 0.54 4.76
N ARG A 57 -3.11 0.73 5.73
CA ARG A 57 -3.47 -0.32 6.69
C ARG A 57 -4.51 -1.23 6.05
N ILE A 58 -4.26 -2.53 6.08
CA ILE A 58 -5.23 -3.55 5.71
C ILE A 58 -6.12 -3.80 6.93
N ASP A 59 -7.39 -3.46 6.80
CA ASP A 59 -8.46 -3.78 7.74
C ASP A 59 -9.34 -4.88 7.13
N ILE A 60 -9.92 -5.75 7.96
CA ILE A 60 -10.87 -6.76 7.48
C ILE A 60 -12.25 -6.25 7.86
N ASP A 61 -13.09 -5.96 6.87
CA ASP A 61 -14.45 -5.51 7.13
C ASP A 61 -15.34 -6.66 7.67
N ASP A 62 -16.58 -6.34 8.07
CA ASP A 62 -17.54 -7.33 8.61
C ASP A 62 -17.86 -8.46 7.60
N LYS A 63 -17.64 -8.23 6.31
CA LYS A 63 -17.80 -9.24 5.24
C LYS A 63 -16.56 -10.10 5.01
N GLY A 64 -15.43 -9.77 5.63
CA GLY A 64 -14.17 -10.47 5.43
C GLY A 64 -13.37 -9.99 4.21
N GLU A 65 -13.68 -8.82 3.65
CA GLU A 65 -12.93 -8.20 2.56
C GLU A 65 -11.83 -7.28 3.13
N GLU A 66 -10.69 -7.24 2.44
CA GLU A 66 -9.54 -6.41 2.81
C GLU A 66 -9.80 -4.95 2.39
N GLU A 67 -9.97 -4.06 3.35
CA GLU A 67 -10.12 -2.62 3.16
C GLU A 67 -8.79 -1.91 3.43
N TYR A 68 -8.30 -1.18 2.43
CA TYR A 68 -7.08 -0.38 2.55
C TYR A 68 -7.44 1.01 3.06
N VAL A 69 -7.17 1.24 4.34
CA VAL A 69 -7.44 2.53 5.01
C VAL A 69 -6.15 3.28 5.29
N PRO A 70 -6.16 4.63 5.27
CA PRO A 70 -4.99 5.41 5.60
C PRO A 70 -4.56 5.12 7.06
N PRO A 71 -3.28 4.81 7.31
CA PRO A 71 -2.74 4.64 8.64
C PRO A 71 -2.68 5.98 9.36
N THR A 72 -2.57 5.96 10.68
CA THR A 72 -2.24 7.17 11.45
C THR A 72 -0.76 7.54 11.26
N ASP A 73 -0.38 8.81 11.41
CA ASP A 73 1.03 9.24 11.31
C ASP A 73 1.98 8.41 12.22
N GLU A 74 1.50 8.02 13.40
CA GLU A 74 2.27 7.21 14.36
C GLU A 74 2.46 5.76 13.86
N GLU A 75 1.42 5.16 13.27
CA GLU A 75 1.52 3.86 12.61
C GLU A 75 2.42 3.93 11.37
N TYR A 76 2.31 5.00 10.58
CA TYR A 76 3.12 5.23 9.40
C TYR A 76 4.61 5.28 9.76
N ASP A 77 4.99 6.13 10.71
CA ASP A 77 6.39 6.31 11.10
C ASP A 77 6.99 5.00 11.65
N ALA A 78 6.23 4.27 12.46
CA ALA A 78 6.66 3.00 13.01
C ALA A 78 6.86 1.92 11.94
N VAL A 79 5.92 1.80 10.99
CA VAL A 79 6.01 0.82 9.90
C VAL A 79 7.08 1.20 8.89
N ALA A 80 7.20 2.49 8.56
CA ALA A 80 8.25 3.00 7.68
C ALA A 80 9.64 2.79 8.30
N ALA A 81 9.79 2.93 9.62
CA ALA A 81 11.02 2.61 10.32
C ALA A 81 11.38 1.12 10.21
N ILE A 82 10.39 0.23 10.33
CA ILE A 82 10.58 -1.22 10.15
C ILE A 82 11.01 -1.52 8.71
N TYR A 83 10.31 -0.96 7.72
CA TYR A 83 10.62 -1.13 6.30
C TYR A 83 12.04 -0.65 5.95
N ASN A 84 12.45 0.51 6.49
CA ASN A 84 13.80 1.03 6.30
C ASN A 84 14.90 0.24 7.03
N GLU A 85 14.54 -0.56 8.04
CA GLU A 85 15.48 -1.38 8.80
C GLU A 85 15.64 -2.81 8.22
N MET A 86 14.75 -3.22 7.30
CA MET A 86 14.86 -4.49 6.56
C MET A 86 15.93 -4.45 5.46
#